data_AF-A0A8S7ISM3-F1
#
_entry.id   AF-A0A8S7ISM3-F1
#
_cell.length_a   1.000
_cell.length_b   1.000
_cell.length_c   1.000
_cell.angle_alpha   90.00
_cell.angle_beta   90.00
_cell.angle_gamma   90.00
#
_symmetry.space_group_name_H-M   'P 1'
#
loop_
_entity.id
_entity.type
_entity.pdbx_description
1 polymer ?
#
loop_
_entity_poly.entity_id
_entity_poly.type
_entity_poly.pdbx_seq_one_letter_code
_entity_poly.pdbx_strand_id
1 'polypeptide(L)' 'MRKLYAAILSAAICLAVSGAPAWASEHQSTLSAGYLHVSTNVPGSDELNGINVKYRYE' A
#
# COMPACT_ATOMS: atom_id res chain seq x y z
N MET A 1 2.39 47.95 -8.55
CA MET A 1 3.59 47.08 -8.60
C MET A 1 3.65 46.04 -7.47
N ARG A 2 3.58 46.40 -6.17
CA ARG A 2 3.69 45.43 -5.05
C ARG A 2 2.66 44.27 -5.06
N LYS A 3 1.42 44.55 -5.45
CA LYS A 3 0.34 43.55 -5.51
C LYS A 3 0.56 42.49 -6.59
N LEU A 4 1.21 42.87 -7.69
CA LEU A 4 1.52 41.97 -8.81
C LEU A 4 2.63 40.99 -8.41
N TYR A 5 3.69 41.48 -7.76
CA TYR A 5 4.76 40.62 -7.24
C TYR A 5 4.24 39.59 -6.22
N ALA A 6 3.34 39.99 -5.33
CA ALA A 6 2.72 39.07 -4.37
C ALA A 6 1.88 37.98 -5.06
N ALA A 7 1.13 38.33 -6.10
CA ALA A 7 0.34 37.37 -6.86
C ALA A 7 1.22 36.37 -7.64
N ILE A 8 2.29 36.85 -8.26
CA ILE A 8 3.26 36.00 -8.99
C ILE A 8 3.97 35.05 -8.03
N LEU A 9 4.42 35.55 -6.87
CA LEU A 9 5.10 34.74 -5.86
C LEU A 9 4.16 33.67 -5.29
N SER A 10 2.91 34.04 -5.00
CA SER A 10 1.88 33.09 -4.54
C SER A 10 1.62 32.00 -5.59
N ALA A 11 1.46 32.38 -6.86
CA ALA A 11 1.27 31.42 -7.95
C ALA A 11 2.50 30.49 -8.12
N ALA A 12 3.71 31.02 -8.01
CA ALA A 12 4.95 30.22 -8.09
C ALA A 12 5.05 29.21 -6.93
N ILE A 13 4.67 29.60 -5.71
CA ILE A 13 4.61 28.70 -4.55
C ILE A 13 3.54 27.62 -4.77
N CYS A 14 2.34 27.99 -5.22
CA CYS A 14 1.29 27.03 -5.53
C CYS A 14 1.73 26.03 -6.61
N LEU A 15 2.44 26.48 -7.64
CA LEU A 15 2.98 25.59 -8.68
C LEU A 15 4.05 24.64 -8.13
N ALA A 16 4.96 25.13 -7.29
CA ALA A 16 5.99 24.29 -6.66
C ALA A 16 5.40 23.23 -5.71
N VAL A 17 4.34 23.58 -4.98
CA VAL A 17 3.61 22.66 -4.09
C VAL A 17 2.70 21.70 -4.87
N SER A 18 2.18 22.12 -6.03
CA SER A 18 1.37 21.26 -6.92
C SER A 18 2.19 20.24 -7.71
N GLY A 19 3.52 20.29 -7.60
CA GLY A 19 4.38 19.13 -7.82
C GLY A 19 4.08 18.09 -6.75
N ALA A 20 2.86 17.54 -6.78
CA ALA A 20 2.54 16.32 -6.09
C ALA A 20 3.67 15.34 -6.43
N PRO A 21 4.13 14.52 -5.47
CA PRO A 21 4.83 13.33 -5.91
C PRO A 21 3.84 12.68 -6.87
N ALA A 22 4.18 12.62 -8.15
CA ALA A 22 3.59 11.65 -9.02
C ALA A 22 4.03 10.35 -8.36
N TRP A 23 3.22 9.88 -7.41
CA TRP A 23 3.35 8.57 -6.84
C TRP A 23 3.41 7.70 -8.09
N ALA A 24 4.63 7.28 -8.46
CA ALA A 24 4.79 6.03 -9.12
C ALA A 24 3.95 5.13 -8.24
N SER A 25 2.81 4.66 -8.78
CA SER A 25 1.99 3.69 -8.08
C SER A 25 2.97 2.64 -7.63
N GLU A 26 3.32 2.67 -6.33
CA GLU A 26 4.11 1.62 -5.74
C GLU A 26 3.13 0.48 -5.75
N HIS A 27 3.24 -0.25 -6.85
CA HIS A 27 2.42 -1.36 -7.26
C HIS A 27 1.67 -1.94 -6.07
N GLN A 28 0.36 -1.65 -6.00
CA GLN A 28 -0.40 -1.81 -4.76
C GLN A 28 -0.28 -3.27 -4.35
N SER A 29 0.39 -3.47 -3.22
CA SER A 29 0.74 -4.80 -2.74
C SER A 29 -0.12 -5.12 -1.54
N THR A 30 -0.78 -6.27 -1.57
CA THR A 30 -1.60 -6.73 -0.45
C THR A 30 -0.93 -7.89 0.25
N LEU A 31 -0.67 -7.74 1.54
CA LEU A 31 -0.23 -8.81 2.42
C LEU A 31 -1.42 -9.29 3.27
N SER A 32 -1.69 -10.58 3.26
CA SER A 32 -2.75 -11.20 4.06
C SER A 32 -2.22 -12.43 4.80
N ALA A 33 -2.75 -12.68 5.99
CA ALA A 33 -2.42 -13.86 6.79
C ALA A 33 -3.70 -14.52 7.30
N GLY A 34 -3.70 -15.84 7.42
CA GLY A 34 -4.82 -16.63 7.95
C GLY A 34 -4.34 -17.90 8.65
N TYR A 35 -5.12 -18.36 9.65
CA TYR A 35 -4.85 -19.62 10.35
C TYR A 35 -5.46 -20.79 9.57
N LEU A 36 -4.72 -21.89 9.50
CA LEU A 36 -5.11 -23.12 8.83
C LEU A 36 -5.20 -24.24 9.85
N HIS A 37 -6.26 -25.02 9.69
CA HIS A 37 -6.53 -26.20 10.49
C HIS A 37 -6.92 -27.32 9.51
N VAL A 38 -6.13 -28.38 9.50
CA VAL A 38 -6.27 -29.48 8.54
C VAL A 38 -6.22 -30.79 9.31
N SER A 39 -7.33 -31.53 9.29
CA SER A 39 -7.37 -32.92 9.75
C SER A 39 -7.01 -33.85 8.58
N THR A 40 -6.16 -34.85 8.83
CA THR A 40 -5.87 -35.87 7.82
C THR A 40 -6.75 -37.10 8.06
N ASN A 41 -7.26 -37.70 6.98
CA ASN A 41 -8.14 -38.88 7.05
C ASN A 41 -7.40 -40.19 7.34
N VAL A 42 -6.15 -40.12 7.81
CA VAL A 42 -5.36 -41.31 8.16
C VAL A 42 -5.66 -41.68 9.62
N PRO A 43 -6.09 -42.94 9.90
CA PRO A 43 -6.32 -43.39 11.26
C PRO A 43 -5.08 -43.21 12.13
N GLY A 44 -5.20 -42.45 13.22
CA GLY A 44 -4.08 -42.13 14.12
C GLY A 44 -3.22 -40.94 13.72
N SER A 45 -3.63 -40.16 12.70
CA SER A 45 -2.93 -38.91 12.37
C SER A 45 -3.28 -37.79 13.33
N ASP A 46 -2.27 -37.01 13.67
CA ASP A 46 -2.43 -35.74 14.37
C ASP A 46 -3.11 -34.69 13.50
N GLU A 47 -3.68 -33.69 14.18
CA GLU A 47 -4.32 -32.54 13.57
C GLU A 47 -3.29 -31.45 13.25
N LEU A 48 -3.25 -31.02 11.99
CA LEU A 48 -2.24 -30.08 11.51
C LEU A 48 -2.75 -28.64 11.64
N ASN A 49 -1.93 -27.82 12.29
CA ASN A 49 -2.15 -26.39 12.45
C ASN A 49 -1.10 -25.62 11.65
N GLY A 50 -1.49 -24.50 11.04
CA GLY A 50 -0.57 -23.69 10.25
C GLY A 50 -0.99 -22.24 10.10
N ILE A 51 -0.08 -21.42 9.57
CA ILE A 51 -0.35 -20.03 9.19
C ILE A 51 -0.07 -19.91 7.70
N ASN A 52 -1.03 -19.41 6.94
CA ASN A 52 -0.87 -19.10 5.54
C ASN A 52 -0.71 -17.58 5.36
N VAL A 53 0.41 -17.18 4.77
CA VAL A 53 0.70 -15.79 4.40
C VAL A 53 0.66 -15.68 2.87
N LYS A 54 -0.11 -14.75 2.35
CA LYS A 54 -0.23 -14.47 0.91
C LYS A 54 0.20 -13.04 0.62
N TYR A 55 1.07 -12.92 -0.37
CA TYR A 55 1.49 -11.64 -0.93
C TYR A 55 0.94 -11.53 -2.35
N ARG A 56 0.20 -10.45 -2.62
CA ARG A 56 -0.31 -10.12 -3.95
C ARG A 56 0.38 -8.86 -4.42
N TYR A 57 1.01 -8.95 -5.58
CA TYR A 57 1.44 -7.82 -6.40
C TYR A 57 0.33 -7.62 -7.45
N GLU A 58 -0.10 -6.39 -7.68
CA GLU A 58 -1.09 -5.99 -8.73
C GLU A 58 -0.65 -6.12 -10.21
#